data_AF-A0A3D1VJR1-F1
#
_entry.id   AF-A0A3D1VJR1-F1
#
_cell.length_a   1.000
_cell.length_b   1.000
_cell.length_c   1.000
_cell.angle_alpha   90.00
_cell.angle_beta   90.00
_cell.angle_gamma   90.00
#
_symmetry.space_group_name_H-M   'P 1'
#
loop_
_entity.id
_entity.type
_entity.pdbx_description
1 polymer ?
#
loop_
_entity_poly.entity_id
_entity_poly.type
_entity_poly.pdbx_seq_one_letter_code
_entity_poly.pdbx_strand_id
1 'polypeptide(L)' 'MNHSVSELIQGIHRLARGLPPMTIMEVCGTHTACIQKHGIPSLLPDNITLVSGPG' A
#
# COMPACT_ATOMS: atom_id res chain seq x y z
N MET A 1 1.05 -2.06 20.17
CA MET A 1 -0.23 -2.47 19.56
C MET A 1 0.13 -3.43 18.43
N ASN A 2 -0.19 -4.72 18.56
CA ASN A 2 0.09 -5.71 17.52
C ASN A 2 -1.17 -5.88 16.67
N HIS A 3 -1.19 -5.24 15.51
CA HIS A 3 -2.21 -5.51 14.50
C HIS A 3 -1.78 -6.72 13.67
N SER A 4 -2.73 -7.61 13.36
CA SER A 4 -2.45 -8.65 12.37
C SER A 4 -2.39 -8.03 10.97
N VAL A 5 -1.64 -8.66 10.05
CA VAL A 5 -1.56 -8.18 8.66
C VAL A 5 -2.95 -8.14 8.00
N SER A 6 -3.80 -9.11 8.30
CA SER A 6 -5.18 -9.17 7.79
C SER A 6 -6.01 -7.97 8.26
N GLU A 7 -5.88 -7.57 9.53
CA GLU A 7 -6.56 -6.38 10.06
C GLU A 7 -6.13 -5.10 9.34
N LEU A 8 -4.85 -4.96 9.02
CA LEU A 8 -4.33 -3.79 8.30
C LEU A 8 -4.88 -3.73 6.87
N ILE A 9 -4.89 -4.86 6.15
CA ILE A 9 -5.42 -4.92 4.79
C ILE A 9 -6.91 -4.55 4.77
N GLN A 10 -7.71 -5.14 5.68
CA GLN A 10 -9.13 -4.81 5.81
C GLN A 10 -9.36 -3.34 6.17
N GLY A 11 -8.49 -2.77 7.03
CA GLY A 11 -8.51 -1.36 7.38
C GLY A 11 -8.28 -0.46 6.15
N ILE A 12 -7.25 -0.76 5.36
CA ILE A 12 -6.93 -0.03 4.12
C ILE A 12 -8.11 -0.09 3.14
N HIS A 13 -8.68 -1.28 2.91
CA HIS A 13 -9.84 -1.46 2.03
C HIS A 13 -11.05 -0.66 2.50
N ARG A 14 -11.35 -0.69 3.80
CA ARG A 14 -12.47 0.06 4.38
C ARG A 14 -12.32 1.56 4.17
N LEU A 15 -11.12 2.10 4.40
CA LEU A 15 -10.85 3.53 4.26
C LEU A 15 -10.86 3.97 2.78
N ALA A 16 -10.33 3.13 1.89
CA ALA A 16 -10.22 3.47 0.47
C ALA A 16 -11.58 3.57 -0.25
N ARG A 17 -12.63 2.85 0.19
CA ARG A 17 -13.96 2.87 -0.48
C ARG A 17 -14.58 4.26 -0.65
N GLY A 18 -14.28 5.21 0.23
CA GLY A 18 -14.82 6.57 0.18
C GLY A 18 -13.92 7.59 -0.51
N LEU A 19 -12.76 7.16 -1.02
CA LEU A 19 -11.75 8.04 -1.58
C LEU A 19 -11.75 7.98 -3.11
N PRO A 20 -11.47 9.10 -3.80
CA PRO A 20 -11.21 9.07 -5.23
C PRO A 20 -9.94 8.24 -5.51
N PRO A 21 -9.67 7.87 -6.77
CA PRO A 21 -8.40 7.23 -7.13
C PRO A 21 -7.20 8.03 -6.62
N MET A 22 -6.30 7.38 -5.89
CA MET A 22 -5.11 8.01 -5.32
C MET A 22 -3.84 7.31 -5.76
N THR A 23 -2.78 8.10 -5.94
CA THR A 23 -1.42 7.57 -6.15
C THR A 23 -0.59 7.89 -4.91
N ILE A 24 0.00 6.86 -4.31
CA ILE A 24 0.93 6.96 -3.20
C ILE A 24 2.33 6.71 -3.76
N MET A 25 3.29 7.58 -3.42
CA MET A 25 4.68 7.43 -3.82
C MET A 25 5.55 7.19 -2.60
N GLU A 26 6.35 6.14 -2.63
CA GLU A 26 7.46 5.94 -1.70
C GLU A 26 8.77 6.43 -2.31
N VAL A 27 9.76 6.76 -1.48
CA VAL A 27 11.04 7.37 -1.89
C VAL A 27 12.22 6.77 -1.11
N CYS A 28 12.11 5.51 -0.72
CA CYS A 28 13.19 4.81 -0.02
C CYS A 28 13.41 3.45 -0.64
N GLY A 29 14.61 3.21 -1.19
CA GLY A 29 14.94 1.96 -1.87
C GLY A 29 14.75 0.71 -1.01
N THR A 30 14.88 0.83 0.32
CA THR A 30 14.57 -0.28 1.24
C THR A 30 13.07 -0.61 1.23
N HIS A 31 12.20 0.40 1.17
CA HIS A 31 10.76 0.19 0.99
C HIS A 31 10.48 -0.39 -0.40
N THR A 32 11.07 0.14 -1.48
CA THR A 32 10.91 -0.43 -2.82
C THR A 32 11.18 -1.94 -2.82
N ALA A 33 12.33 -2.35 -2.28
CA ALA A 33 12.72 -3.75 -2.20
C ALA A 33 11.73 -4.59 -1.38
N CYS A 34 11.31 -4.10 -0.21
CA CYS A 34 10.34 -4.78 0.65
C CYS A 34 8.94 -4.88 0.03
N ILE A 35 8.46 -3.81 -0.59
CA ILE A 35 7.15 -3.74 -1.26
C ILE A 35 7.09 -4.76 -2.39
N GLN A 36 8.12 -4.79 -3.25
CA GLN A 36 8.21 -5.74 -4.36
C GLN A 36 8.34 -7.18 -3.86
N LYS A 37 9.22 -7.42 -2.89
CA LYS A 37 9.45 -8.76 -2.31
C LYS A 37 8.17 -9.38 -1.73
N HIS A 38 7.31 -8.59 -1.10
CA HIS A 38 6.10 -9.08 -0.44
C HIS A 38 4.83 -8.86 -1.27
N GLY A 39 4.94 -8.35 -2.50
CA GLY A 39 3.79 -8.16 -3.39
C GLY A 39 2.73 -7.20 -2.84
N ILE A 40 3.11 -6.21 -2.03
CA ILE A 40 2.17 -5.27 -1.39
C ILE A 40 1.18 -4.62 -2.39
N PRO A 41 1.56 -4.23 -3.63
CA PRO A 41 0.62 -3.64 -4.58
C PRO A 41 -0.59 -4.53 -4.87
N SER A 42 -0.44 -5.87 -4.84
CA SER A 42 -1.54 -6.81 -5.07
C SER A 42 -2.55 -6.89 -3.92
N LEU A 43 -2.20 -6.34 -2.76
CA LEU A 43 -3.05 -6.32 -1.56
C LEU A 43 -3.85 -5.02 -1.45
N LEU A 44 -3.48 -3.99 -2.23
CA LEU A 44 -4.13 -2.68 -2.21
C LEU A 44 -5.46 -2.70 -2.98
N PRO A 45 -6.44 -1.88 -2.58
CA PRO A 45 -7.65 -1.65 -3.36
C PRO A 45 -7.35 -1.07 -4.75
N ASP A 46 -8.20 -1.37 -5.74
CA ASP A 46 -8.02 -0.94 -7.13
C ASP A 46 -7.93 0.59 -7.32
N ASN A 47 -8.49 1.37 -6.38
CA ASN A 47 -8.42 2.83 -6.42
C ASN A 47 -7.13 3.40 -5.81
N ILE A 48 -6.20 2.57 -5.34
CA ILE A 48 -4.91 3.00 -4.79
C ILE A 48 -3.79 2.45 -5.66
N THR A 49 -3.06 3.35 -6.32
CA THR A 49 -1.83 3.01 -7.04
C THR A 49 -0.63 3.33 -6.17
N LEU A 50 0.32 2.40 -6.06
CA LEU A 50 1.59 2.61 -5.36
C LEU A 50 2.73 2.70 -6.39
N VAL A 51 3.47 3.79 -6.37
CA VAL A 51 4.62 4.03 -7.27
C VAL A 51 5.90 4.28 -6.47
N SER A 52 7.04 3.99 -7.09
CA SER A 52 8.36 4.26 -6.52
C SER A 52 8.94 5.52 -7.13
N GLY A 53 9.29 6.49 -6.29
CA GLY A 53 9.94 7.74 -6.66
C GLY A 53 11.47 7.62 -6.71
N PRO A 54 12.18 8.73 -6.93
CA PRO A 54 13.63 8.76 -6.90
C PRO A 54 14.14 8.66 -5.45
N GLY A 55 14.27 7.43 -4.94
CA GLY A 55 14.85 7.15 -3.61
C GLY A 55 14.71 5.70 -3.20
#